data_AF-A0A1B0BHN4-F1
#
_entry.id   AF-A0A1B0BHN4-F1
#
_cell.length_a   1.000
_cell.length_b   1.000
_cell.length_c   1.000
_cell.angle_alpha   90.00
_cell.angle_beta   90.00
_cell.angle_gamma   90.00
#
_symmetry.space_group_name_H-M   'P 1'
#
loop_
_entity.id
_entity.type
_entity.pdbx_description
1 polymer ?
#
loop_
_entity_poly.entity_id
_entity_poly.type
_entity_poly.pdbx_seq_one_letter_code
_entity_poly.pdbx_strand_id
1 'polypeptide(L)'
;MEFIFECFYEDTLDKLSRSGLQDRSSRRDVLDHLNAIIGGCSDGQNMLPEEVARIAVLAAVRYHRDKKDANGDVCLMGKFHNILYIALRTCWDWGVRDSAVVVVLLEEIYACEKTFERIFLGALFGPHAPHFIAGWRSDFRDQDENTRAMVYFLHHATSLDMTLPVWIARYEQERMLKFIDIPIESCGRSSPLRVALQASAPDLLLILLRYGAEPNPPDGGSSAVLALLDKLTENGRNYLYQNVSCLQILLRNIPLVEMPYKPIIYSTRREMFFERYGRLLIDKILKKEQVYGVMSLRHLCR
;
A
#
# COMPACT_ATOMS: atom_id res chain seq x y z
N MET A 1 -11.67 28.34 12.81
CA MET A 1 -10.42 27.67 12.38
C MET A 1 -10.58 27.08 10.98
N GLU A 2 -11.68 26.38 10.68
CA GLU A 2 -11.97 25.84 9.34
C GLU A 2 -11.82 26.88 8.21
N PHE A 3 -12.41 28.07 8.39
CA PHE A 3 -12.29 29.18 7.44
C PHE A 3 -10.83 29.57 7.10
N ILE A 4 -9.89 29.44 8.05
CA ILE A 4 -8.47 29.77 7.79
C ILE A 4 -7.88 28.81 6.75
N PHE A 5 -8.17 27.52 6.89
CA PHE A 5 -7.67 26.51 5.95
C PHE A 5 -8.41 26.55 4.61
N GLU A 6 -9.70 26.88 4.61
CA GLU A 6 -10.45 27.13 3.38
C GLU A 6 -9.84 28.29 2.59
N CYS A 7 -9.61 29.45 3.22
CA CYS A 7 -8.92 30.57 2.59
C CYS A 7 -7.50 30.18 2.14
N PHE A 8 -6.76 29.43 2.95
CA PHE A 8 -5.42 28.96 2.55
C PHE A 8 -5.46 28.15 1.25
N TYR A 9 -6.35 27.16 1.14
CA TYR A 9 -6.42 26.31 -0.05
C TYR A 9 -6.93 27.08 -1.27
N GLU A 10 -7.93 27.95 -1.12
CA GLU A 10 -8.39 28.83 -2.20
C GLU A 10 -7.29 29.79 -2.66
N ASP A 11 -6.75 30.60 -1.77
CA ASP A 11 -5.76 31.64 -2.10
C ASP A 11 -4.44 31.06 -2.62
N THR A 12 -4.02 29.90 -2.10
CA THR A 12 -2.80 29.23 -2.55
C THR A 12 -3.02 28.57 -3.90
N LEU A 13 -4.09 27.79 -4.06
CA LEU A 13 -4.28 27.04 -5.29
C LEU A 13 -4.70 27.93 -6.45
N ASP A 14 -5.45 29.02 -6.25
CA ASP A 14 -5.84 29.91 -7.34
C ASP A 14 -4.64 30.59 -8.03
N LYS A 15 -3.54 30.80 -7.29
CA LYS A 15 -2.29 31.36 -7.83
C LYS A 15 -1.44 30.34 -8.60
N LEU A 16 -1.69 29.04 -8.41
CA LEU A 16 -0.93 27.97 -9.06
C LEU A 16 -1.52 27.58 -10.41
N SER A 17 -0.65 27.27 -11.37
CA SER A 17 -1.06 26.59 -12.59
C SER A 17 -1.60 25.19 -12.28
N ARG A 18 -2.37 24.59 -13.19
CA ARG A 18 -2.91 23.23 -12.99
C ARG A 18 -1.83 22.19 -12.69
N SER A 19 -0.64 22.34 -13.26
CA SER A 19 0.52 21.46 -13.03
C SER A 19 1.42 21.94 -11.88
N GLY A 20 1.09 23.03 -11.19
CA GLY A 20 1.94 23.68 -10.19
C GLY A 20 2.24 22.83 -8.95
N LEU A 21 1.60 21.67 -8.77
CA LEU A 21 1.90 20.71 -7.69
C LEU A 21 2.42 19.36 -8.21
N GLN A 22 2.82 19.28 -9.48
CA GLN A 22 3.32 18.04 -10.08
C GLN A 22 4.68 17.65 -9.53
N ASP A 23 5.58 18.62 -9.33
CA ASP A 23 6.90 18.37 -8.79
C ASP A 23 6.90 18.38 -7.25
N ARG A 24 7.89 17.70 -6.67
CA ARG A 24 8.02 17.55 -5.22
C ARG A 24 8.37 18.86 -4.53
N SER A 25 9.17 19.73 -5.15
CA SER A 25 9.58 21.01 -4.56
C SER A 25 8.35 21.89 -4.33
N SER A 26 7.50 22.07 -5.34
CA SER A 26 6.30 22.90 -5.22
C SER A 26 5.33 22.37 -4.16
N ARG A 27 5.17 21.04 -4.05
CA ARG A 27 4.37 20.46 -2.95
C ARG A 27 4.98 20.72 -1.59
N ARG A 28 6.32 20.67 -1.47
CA ARG A 28 7.04 20.95 -0.24
C ARG A 28 6.89 22.41 0.18
N ASP A 29 6.96 23.35 -0.75
CA ASP A 29 6.77 24.78 -0.45
C ASP A 29 5.37 25.05 0.11
N VAL A 30 4.33 24.41 -0.46
CA VAL A 30 2.95 24.51 0.07
C VAL A 30 2.83 23.83 1.43
N LEU A 31 3.47 22.67 1.62
CA LEU A 31 3.50 21.97 2.92
C LEU A 31 4.18 22.80 4.01
N ASP A 32 5.30 23.44 3.71
CA ASP A 32 6.04 24.26 4.67
C ASP A 32 5.20 25.47 5.12
N HIS A 33 4.46 26.10 4.18
CA HIS A 33 3.51 27.17 4.52
C HIS A 33 2.33 26.65 5.36
N LEU A 34 1.74 25.51 4.99
CA LEU A 34 0.66 24.90 5.75
C LEU A 34 1.09 24.53 7.17
N ASN A 35 2.30 23.96 7.32
CA ASN A 35 2.88 23.61 8.62
C ASN A 35 3.08 24.85 9.51
N ALA A 36 3.51 25.97 8.95
CA ALA A 36 3.61 27.23 9.69
C ALA A 36 2.24 27.73 10.17
N ILE A 37 1.19 27.61 9.35
CA ILE A 37 -0.19 27.99 9.72
C ILE A 37 -0.72 27.07 10.82
N ILE A 38 -0.50 25.76 10.72
CA ILE A 38 -0.91 24.79 11.74
C ILE A 38 -0.24 25.10 13.08
N GLY A 39 1.07 25.33 13.09
CA GLY A 39 1.82 25.72 14.30
C GLY A 39 1.28 27.02 14.92
N GLY A 40 1.11 28.06 14.11
CA GLY A 40 0.58 29.35 14.58
C GLY A 40 -0.85 29.26 15.12
N CYS A 41 -1.71 28.45 14.49
CA CYS A 41 -3.08 28.22 14.98
C CYS A 41 -3.10 27.40 16.29
N SER A 42 -2.23 26.41 16.41
CA SER A 42 -2.06 25.60 17.63
C SER A 42 -1.68 26.50 18.81
N ASP A 43 -0.67 27.34 18.64
CA ASP A 43 -0.20 28.27 19.68
C ASP A 43 -1.26 29.33 20.01
N GLY A 44 -1.86 29.95 18.99
CA GLY A 44 -2.81 31.04 19.16
C GLY A 44 -4.17 30.64 19.74
N GLN A 45 -4.59 29.38 19.53
CA GLN A 45 -5.87 28.86 20.03
C GLN A 45 -5.70 27.86 21.19
N ASN A 46 -4.47 27.63 21.65
CA ASN A 46 -4.14 26.67 22.70
C ASN A 46 -4.75 25.27 22.44
N MET A 47 -4.61 24.80 21.19
CA MET A 47 -5.07 23.49 20.72
C MET A 47 -3.88 22.59 20.44
N LEU A 48 -4.06 21.28 20.55
CA LEU A 48 -2.98 20.36 20.17
C LEU A 48 -2.71 20.47 18.66
N PRO A 49 -1.45 20.46 18.20
CA PRO A 49 -1.14 20.61 16.78
C PRO A 49 -1.82 19.57 15.89
N GLU A 50 -1.99 18.36 16.42
CA GLU A 50 -2.70 17.26 15.78
C GLU A 50 -4.18 17.56 15.52
N GLU A 51 -4.87 18.25 16.45
CA GLU A 51 -6.27 18.63 16.30
C GLU A 51 -6.44 19.69 15.21
N VAL A 52 -5.47 20.61 15.12
CA VAL A 52 -5.42 21.63 14.06
C VAL A 52 -5.11 20.99 12.71
N ALA A 53 -4.16 20.05 12.66
CA ALA A 53 -3.83 19.31 11.45
C ALA A 53 -5.03 18.49 10.94
N ARG A 54 -5.81 17.89 11.85
CA ARG A 54 -7.07 17.20 11.51
C ARG A 54 -8.04 18.13 10.79
N ILE A 55 -8.18 19.37 11.26
CA ILE A 55 -9.04 20.38 10.64
C ILE A 55 -8.52 20.77 9.25
N ALA A 56 -7.20 20.96 9.10
CA ALA A 56 -6.56 21.25 7.82
C ALA A 56 -6.81 20.13 6.79
N VAL A 57 -6.64 18.87 7.21
CA VAL A 57 -6.87 17.69 6.35
C VAL A 57 -8.32 17.62 5.88
N LEU A 58 -9.29 17.81 6.78
CA LEU A 58 -10.71 17.82 6.41
C LEU A 58 -11.04 18.98 5.47
N ALA A 59 -10.45 20.15 5.68
CA ALA A 59 -10.61 21.29 4.77
C ALA A 59 -10.04 21.00 3.37
N ALA A 60 -8.91 20.28 3.25
CA ALA A 60 -8.37 19.85 1.96
C ALA A 60 -9.30 18.86 1.24
N VAL A 61 -9.88 17.90 1.97
CA VAL A 61 -10.87 16.96 1.42
C VAL A 61 -12.12 17.68 0.96
N ARG A 62 -12.66 18.61 1.76
CA ARG A 62 -13.82 19.43 1.37
C ARG A 62 -13.52 20.25 0.12
N TYR A 63 -12.40 20.97 0.09
CA TYR A 63 -11.97 21.73 -1.07
C TYR A 63 -11.91 20.85 -2.33
N HIS A 64 -11.34 19.65 -2.25
CA HIS A 64 -11.31 18.71 -3.38
C HIS A 64 -12.72 18.31 -3.82
N ARG A 65 -13.60 17.95 -2.88
CA ARG A 65 -15.01 17.58 -3.17
C ARG A 65 -15.76 18.72 -3.83
N ASP A 66 -15.67 19.94 -3.31
CA ASP A 66 -16.36 21.10 -3.88
C ASP A 66 -15.92 21.36 -5.34
N LYS A 67 -14.62 21.24 -5.64
CA LYS A 67 -14.10 21.38 -7.00
C LYS A 67 -14.49 20.21 -7.91
N LYS A 68 -14.62 19.00 -7.37
CA LYS A 68 -15.09 17.80 -8.07
C LYS A 68 -16.58 17.91 -8.40
N ASP A 69 -17.41 18.31 -7.43
CA ASP A 69 -18.86 18.50 -7.55
C ASP A 69 -19.17 19.60 -8.56
N ALA A 70 -18.46 20.74 -8.49
CA ALA A 70 -18.56 21.81 -9.48
C ALA A 70 -18.16 21.39 -10.90
N ASN A 71 -17.44 20.27 -11.04
CA ASN A 71 -17.02 19.69 -12.31
C ASN A 71 -17.80 18.40 -12.66
N GLY A 72 -19.05 18.28 -12.19
CA GLY A 72 -19.94 17.17 -12.53
C GLY A 72 -19.52 15.85 -11.88
N ASP A 73 -19.03 15.91 -10.65
CA ASP A 73 -18.50 14.78 -9.87
C ASP A 73 -17.26 14.09 -10.50
N VAL A 74 -16.51 14.85 -11.32
CA VAL A 74 -15.26 14.39 -11.95
C VAL A 74 -14.09 15.19 -11.42
N CYS A 75 -13.07 14.50 -10.90
CA CYS A 75 -11.90 15.17 -10.35
C CYS A 75 -11.10 15.91 -11.44
N LEU A 76 -10.75 17.18 -11.16
CA LEU A 76 -10.00 18.06 -12.07
C LEU A 76 -8.51 17.70 -12.20
N MET A 77 -8.00 16.73 -11.43
CA MET A 77 -6.59 16.32 -11.42
C MET A 77 -5.62 17.48 -11.15
N GLY A 78 -4.31 17.25 -11.33
CA GLY A 78 -3.29 18.28 -11.14
C GLY A 78 -3.30 18.87 -9.72
N LYS A 79 -3.24 20.20 -9.60
CA LYS A 79 -3.25 20.89 -8.30
C LYS A 79 -4.46 20.54 -7.43
N PHE A 80 -5.62 20.34 -8.04
CA PHE A 80 -6.86 20.06 -7.32
C PHE A 80 -6.84 18.68 -6.65
N HIS A 81 -6.19 17.70 -7.28
CA HIS A 81 -6.03 16.36 -6.72
C HIS A 81 -4.79 16.23 -5.83
N ASN A 82 -3.69 16.88 -6.21
CA ASN A 82 -2.44 16.82 -5.44
C ASN A 82 -2.56 17.45 -4.04
N ILE A 83 -3.60 18.24 -3.77
CA ILE A 83 -3.93 18.70 -2.41
C ILE A 83 -4.19 17.54 -1.45
N LEU A 84 -4.74 16.42 -1.93
CA LEU A 84 -4.99 15.24 -1.11
C LEU A 84 -3.66 14.60 -0.66
N TYR A 85 -2.60 14.70 -1.45
CA TYR A 85 -1.27 14.23 -1.07
C TYR A 85 -0.55 15.18 -0.11
N ILE A 86 -0.82 16.48 -0.22
CA ILE A 86 -0.41 17.46 0.80
C ILE A 86 -1.11 17.14 2.13
N ALA A 87 -2.43 16.85 2.10
CA ALA A 87 -3.17 16.42 3.28
C ALA A 87 -2.64 15.09 3.84
N LEU A 88 -2.31 14.13 2.97
CA LEU A 88 -1.71 12.84 3.37
C LEU A 88 -0.39 13.05 4.09
N ARG A 89 0.49 13.89 3.54
CA ARG A 89 1.75 14.25 4.18
C ARG A 89 1.52 14.99 5.51
N THR A 90 0.52 15.87 5.57
CA THR A 90 0.13 16.60 6.80
C THR A 90 -0.34 15.65 7.90
N CYS A 91 -1.14 14.63 7.58
CA CYS A 91 -1.53 13.58 8.54
C CYS A 91 -0.31 12.93 9.20
N TRP A 92 0.68 12.58 8.38
CA TRP A 92 1.91 11.95 8.84
C TRP A 92 2.78 12.91 9.67
N ASP A 93 3.03 14.12 9.18
CA ASP A 93 3.92 15.09 9.84
C ASP A 93 3.44 15.49 11.24
N TRP A 94 2.12 15.61 11.42
CA TRP A 94 1.51 15.99 12.69
C TRP A 94 0.93 14.82 13.48
N GLY A 95 1.05 13.59 12.97
CA GLY A 95 0.63 12.37 13.66
C GLY A 95 -0.85 12.33 14.00
N VAL A 96 -1.73 12.66 13.05
CA VAL A 96 -3.21 12.66 13.24
C VAL A 96 -3.66 11.27 13.70
N ARG A 97 -4.21 11.13 14.91
CA ARG A 97 -4.63 9.85 15.50
C ARG A 97 -6.06 9.46 15.16
N ASP A 98 -6.87 10.41 14.71
CA ASP A 98 -8.25 10.16 14.31
C ASP A 98 -8.32 9.33 13.02
N SER A 99 -8.47 8.01 13.17
CA SER A 99 -8.57 7.08 12.05
C SER A 99 -9.71 7.40 11.09
N ALA A 100 -10.81 8.00 11.55
CA ALA A 100 -11.92 8.34 10.67
C ALA A 100 -11.52 9.43 9.67
N VAL A 101 -10.75 10.42 10.11
CA VAL A 101 -10.24 11.47 9.21
C VAL A 101 -9.23 10.91 8.21
N VAL A 102 -8.32 10.05 8.66
CA VAL A 102 -7.34 9.41 7.77
C VAL A 102 -8.04 8.52 6.74
N VAL A 103 -9.04 7.72 7.14
CA VAL A 103 -9.81 6.87 6.22
C VAL A 103 -10.60 7.70 5.22
N VAL A 104 -11.28 8.78 5.64
CA VAL A 104 -11.98 9.70 4.72
C VAL A 104 -11.05 10.26 3.65
N LEU A 105 -9.82 10.62 4.02
CA LEU A 105 -8.81 11.07 3.05
C LEU A 105 -8.41 9.94 2.07
N LEU A 106 -8.19 8.73 2.57
CA LEU A 106 -7.84 7.57 1.74
C LEU A 106 -8.98 7.20 0.77
N GLU A 107 -10.23 7.24 1.23
CA GLU A 107 -11.42 7.03 0.38
C GLU A 107 -11.49 8.08 -0.73
N GLU A 108 -11.20 9.35 -0.41
CA GLU A 108 -11.20 10.44 -1.39
C GLU A 108 -10.13 10.25 -2.47
N ILE A 109 -8.92 9.83 -2.07
CA ILE A 109 -7.84 9.49 -3.01
C ILE A 109 -8.27 8.30 -3.89
N TYR A 110 -8.80 7.24 -3.29
CA TYR A 110 -9.22 6.03 -4.00
C TYR A 110 -10.37 6.30 -4.97
N ALA A 111 -11.33 7.16 -4.60
CA ALA A 111 -12.46 7.51 -5.45
C ALA A 111 -11.99 8.00 -6.83
N CYS A 112 -10.86 8.73 -6.88
CA CYS A 112 -10.24 9.27 -8.08
C CYS A 112 -9.27 8.30 -8.75
N GLU A 113 -8.35 7.69 -8.00
CA GLU A 113 -7.22 6.96 -8.59
C GLU A 113 -7.45 5.45 -8.72
N LYS A 114 -8.34 4.88 -7.90
CA LYS A 114 -8.55 3.42 -7.77
C LYS A 114 -7.29 2.64 -7.41
N THR A 115 -6.29 3.30 -6.81
CA THR A 115 -5.03 2.72 -6.34
C THR A 115 -4.47 3.53 -5.17
N PHE A 116 -3.52 2.94 -4.44
CA PHE A 116 -2.73 3.61 -3.40
C PHE A 116 -1.23 3.51 -3.66
N GLU A 117 -0.83 3.35 -4.92
CA GLU A 117 0.57 3.19 -5.30
C GLU A 117 1.48 4.32 -4.77
N ARG A 118 0.94 5.52 -4.55
CA ARG A 118 1.70 6.63 -3.96
C ARG A 118 2.15 6.42 -2.53
N ILE A 119 1.45 5.56 -1.79
CA ILE A 119 1.82 5.16 -0.42
C ILE A 119 2.83 4.01 -0.47
N PHE A 120 2.64 3.04 -1.39
CA PHE A 120 3.41 1.80 -1.40
C PHE A 120 4.75 1.87 -2.17
N LEU A 121 4.80 2.54 -3.32
CA LEU A 121 5.98 2.49 -4.20
C LEU A 121 7.23 3.05 -3.53
N GLY A 122 7.09 4.12 -2.74
CA GLY A 122 8.21 4.71 -2.01
C GLY A 122 8.78 3.79 -0.93
N ALA A 123 7.94 2.97 -0.30
CA ALA A 123 8.37 1.98 0.69
C ALA A 123 9.03 0.76 0.01
N LEU A 124 8.46 0.31 -1.12
CA LEU A 124 8.95 -0.86 -1.87
C LEU A 124 10.28 -0.59 -2.60
N PHE A 125 10.44 0.60 -3.18
CA PHE A 125 11.55 0.89 -4.10
C PHE A 125 12.36 2.15 -3.75
N GLY A 126 12.04 2.81 -2.64
CA GLY A 126 12.66 4.06 -2.24
C GLY A 126 12.07 5.29 -2.94
N PRO A 127 12.53 6.51 -2.60
CA PRO A 127 11.87 7.76 -2.98
C PRO A 127 12.01 8.16 -4.46
N HIS A 128 12.97 7.58 -5.18
CA HIS A 128 13.28 7.95 -6.57
C HIS A 128 12.63 7.05 -7.62
N ALA A 129 12.50 5.75 -7.33
CA ALA A 129 11.91 4.79 -8.26
C ALA A 129 10.47 5.14 -8.71
N PRO A 130 9.58 5.69 -7.86
CA PRO A 130 8.26 6.12 -8.31
C PRO A 130 8.27 7.09 -9.49
N HIS A 131 9.34 7.88 -9.66
CA HIS A 131 9.42 8.83 -10.77
C HIS A 131 9.56 8.12 -12.11
N PHE A 132 10.32 7.03 -12.14
CA PHE A 132 10.51 6.22 -13.34
C PHE A 132 9.34 5.27 -13.61
N ILE A 133 8.65 4.83 -12.55
CA ILE A 133 7.58 3.84 -12.62
C ILE A 133 6.22 4.50 -12.92
N ALA A 134 5.94 5.64 -12.28
CA ALA A 134 4.61 6.27 -12.25
C ALA A 134 4.66 7.80 -12.50
N GLY A 135 5.84 8.38 -12.78
CA GLY A 135 5.96 9.78 -13.18
C GLY A 135 5.93 10.80 -12.04
N TRP A 136 5.94 10.38 -10.78
CA TRP A 136 5.92 11.28 -9.60
C TRP A 136 7.02 10.91 -8.60
N ARG A 137 7.49 11.86 -7.79
CA ARG A 137 8.46 11.60 -6.71
C ARG A 137 7.75 11.53 -5.36
N SER A 138 8.20 10.61 -4.49
CA SER A 138 7.69 10.52 -3.13
C SER A 138 7.94 11.82 -2.35
N ASP A 139 6.94 12.24 -1.59
CA ASP A 139 7.05 13.38 -0.69
C ASP A 139 7.90 13.06 0.55
N PHE A 140 8.03 11.78 0.89
CA PHE A 140 8.90 11.29 1.96
C PHE A 140 10.39 11.27 1.54
N ARG A 141 11.27 11.55 2.50
CA ARG A 141 12.71 11.79 2.31
C ARG A 141 13.44 10.56 1.80
N ASP A 142 13.22 9.42 2.44
CA ASP A 142 13.96 8.18 2.22
C ASP A 142 13.03 6.96 2.36
N GLN A 143 13.54 5.78 2.03
CA GLN A 143 12.75 4.54 2.04
C GLN A 143 12.23 4.19 3.44
N ASP A 144 13.00 4.54 4.48
CA ASP A 144 12.66 4.29 5.87
C ASP A 144 11.49 5.17 6.33
N GLU A 145 11.50 6.47 6.00
CA GLU A 145 10.35 7.35 6.23
C GLU A 145 9.12 6.91 5.42
N ASN A 146 9.29 6.51 4.15
CA ASN A 146 8.20 5.93 3.36
C ASN A 146 7.61 4.69 4.04
N THR A 147 8.45 3.80 4.58
CA THR A 147 8.02 2.58 5.25
C THR A 147 7.23 2.90 6.52
N ARG A 148 7.70 3.85 7.34
CA ARG A 148 6.94 4.27 8.52
C ARG A 148 5.63 4.96 8.17
N ALA A 149 5.62 5.80 7.14
CA ALA A 149 4.39 6.43 6.66
C ALA A 149 3.38 5.39 6.15
N MET A 150 3.84 4.41 5.36
CA MET A 150 3.01 3.27 4.94
C MET A 150 2.42 2.55 6.16
N VAL A 151 3.24 2.26 7.19
CA VAL A 151 2.77 1.61 8.44
C VAL A 151 1.72 2.47 9.15
N TYR A 152 1.86 3.79 9.18
CA TYR A 152 0.86 4.69 9.75
C TYR A 152 -0.48 4.61 9.02
N PHE A 153 -0.49 4.67 7.69
CA PHE A 153 -1.75 4.55 6.93
C PHE A 153 -2.35 3.15 7.04
N LEU A 154 -1.52 2.09 7.06
CA LEU A 154 -1.96 0.72 7.33
C LEU A 154 -2.64 0.62 8.70
N HIS A 155 -2.08 1.24 9.74
CA HIS A 155 -2.67 1.23 11.08
C HIS A 155 -4.05 1.89 11.11
N HIS A 156 -4.21 3.07 10.52
CA HIS A 156 -5.51 3.74 10.47
C HIS A 156 -6.54 2.98 9.65
N ALA A 157 -6.16 2.49 8.46
CA ALA A 157 -7.06 1.72 7.60
C ALA A 157 -7.50 0.41 8.26
N THR A 158 -6.58 -0.32 8.91
CA THR A 158 -6.92 -1.58 9.61
C THR A 158 -7.73 -1.35 10.88
N SER A 159 -7.54 -0.23 11.58
CA SER A 159 -8.31 0.10 12.79
C SER A 159 -9.81 0.29 12.52
N LEU A 160 -10.19 0.60 11.28
CA LEU A 160 -11.58 0.75 10.83
C LEU A 160 -12.01 -0.31 9.82
N ASP A 161 -11.22 -1.39 9.66
CA ASP A 161 -11.44 -2.47 8.68
C ASP A 161 -11.78 -1.95 7.26
N MET A 162 -11.04 -0.93 6.83
CA MET A 162 -11.30 -0.25 5.56
C MET A 162 -11.21 -1.23 4.39
N THR A 163 -12.33 -1.38 3.68
CA THR A 163 -12.43 -2.16 2.44
C THR A 163 -12.98 -1.30 1.32
N LEU A 164 -12.51 -1.54 0.11
CA LEU A 164 -12.85 -0.75 -1.07
C LEU A 164 -13.18 -1.65 -2.27
N PRO A 165 -14.11 -1.23 -3.14
CA PRO A 165 -14.51 -1.98 -4.32
C PRO A 165 -13.41 -1.95 -5.39
N VAL A 166 -12.90 -3.13 -5.78
CA VAL A 166 -11.88 -3.29 -6.82
C VAL A 166 -12.39 -4.24 -7.90
N TRP A 167 -12.31 -3.82 -9.16
CA TRP A 167 -12.58 -4.69 -10.29
C TRP A 167 -11.45 -5.69 -10.51
N ILE A 168 -11.75 -6.99 -10.39
CA ILE A 168 -10.77 -8.07 -10.57
C ILE A 168 -11.02 -8.79 -11.91
N ALA A 169 -10.14 -8.51 -12.88
CA ALA A 169 -10.29 -9.00 -14.26
C ALA A 169 -10.42 -10.53 -14.36
N ARG A 170 -9.66 -11.29 -13.56
CA ARG A 170 -9.74 -12.77 -13.53
C ARG A 170 -11.15 -13.30 -13.27
N TYR A 171 -11.92 -12.59 -12.47
CA TYR A 171 -13.25 -13.02 -12.03
C TYR A 171 -14.38 -12.23 -12.70
N GLU A 172 -14.06 -11.25 -13.55
CA GLU A 172 -15.01 -10.34 -14.20
C GLU A 172 -16.05 -9.76 -13.22
N GLN A 173 -15.60 -9.41 -12.01
CA GLN A 173 -16.47 -8.87 -10.97
C GLN A 173 -15.74 -7.90 -10.04
N GLU A 174 -16.52 -7.03 -9.41
CA GLU A 174 -16.07 -6.20 -8.32
C GLU A 174 -15.99 -7.01 -7.03
N ARG A 175 -14.94 -6.78 -6.24
CA ARG A 175 -14.79 -7.35 -4.91
C ARG A 175 -14.30 -6.31 -3.93
N MET A 176 -14.76 -6.44 -2.69
CA MET A 176 -14.26 -5.63 -1.58
C MET A 176 -12.88 -6.14 -1.16
N LEU A 177 -11.85 -5.32 -1.34
CA LEU A 177 -10.50 -5.61 -0.90
C LEU A 177 -10.10 -4.67 0.23
N LYS A 178 -9.27 -5.15 1.16
CA LYS A 178 -8.68 -4.31 2.20
C LYS A 178 -7.75 -3.28 1.56
N PHE A 179 -7.57 -2.14 2.23
CA PHE A 179 -6.61 -1.10 1.84
C PHE A 179 -5.23 -1.67 1.43
N ILE A 180 -4.72 -2.62 2.22
CA ILE A 180 -3.41 -3.23 2.02
C ILE A 180 -3.30 -4.15 0.79
N ASP A 181 -4.43 -4.67 0.29
CA ASP A 181 -4.48 -5.63 -0.82
C ASP A 181 -4.84 -4.96 -2.15
N ILE A 182 -5.10 -3.65 -2.15
CA ILE A 182 -5.43 -2.90 -3.36
C ILE A 182 -4.23 -2.92 -4.33
N PRO A 183 -4.45 -3.36 -5.58
CA PRO A 183 -3.38 -3.47 -6.57
C PRO A 183 -2.63 -2.17 -6.87
N ILE A 184 -1.34 -2.31 -7.16
CA ILE A 184 -0.48 -1.24 -7.66
C ILE A 184 -0.56 -1.23 -9.19
N GLU A 185 -1.22 -0.22 -9.76
CA GLU A 185 -1.47 -0.10 -11.20
C GLU A 185 -0.18 -0.14 -12.02
N SER A 186 0.82 0.65 -11.63
CA SER A 186 2.13 0.71 -12.30
C SER A 186 2.95 -0.59 -12.22
N CYS A 187 2.56 -1.53 -11.36
CA CYS A 187 3.21 -2.84 -11.20
C CYS A 187 2.36 -3.98 -11.77
N GLY A 188 1.66 -3.70 -12.89
CA GLY A 188 0.84 -4.69 -13.58
C GLY A 188 -0.36 -5.13 -12.76
N ARG A 189 -0.90 -4.23 -11.93
CA ARG A 189 -2.00 -4.51 -10.99
C ARG A 189 -1.69 -5.67 -10.03
N SER A 190 -0.43 -5.78 -9.61
CA SER A 190 -0.02 -6.71 -8.55
C SER A 190 -0.35 -6.15 -7.17
N SER A 191 -0.73 -7.00 -6.23
CA SER A 191 -0.87 -6.61 -4.82
C SER A 191 0.48 -6.13 -4.23
N PRO A 192 0.48 -5.23 -3.22
CA PRO A 192 1.69 -4.81 -2.53
C PRO A 192 2.51 -5.98 -1.98
N LEU A 193 1.85 -7.03 -1.48
CA LEU A 193 2.50 -8.26 -1.01
C LEU A 193 3.26 -8.97 -2.12
N ARG A 194 2.66 -9.12 -3.30
CA ARG A 194 3.34 -9.75 -4.45
C ARG A 194 4.54 -8.94 -4.91
N VAL A 195 4.42 -7.61 -4.94
CA VAL A 195 5.53 -6.73 -5.33
C VAL A 195 6.69 -6.85 -4.32
N ALA A 196 6.40 -6.92 -3.02
CA ALA A 196 7.42 -7.16 -2.00
C ALA A 196 8.15 -8.52 -2.18
N LEU A 197 7.43 -9.57 -2.58
CA LEU A 197 8.03 -10.87 -2.91
C LEU A 197 8.93 -10.81 -4.15
N GLN A 198 8.50 -10.11 -5.20
CA GLN A 198 9.29 -9.92 -6.42
C GLN A 198 10.59 -9.17 -6.11
N ALA A 199 10.51 -8.12 -5.27
CA ALA A 199 11.65 -7.33 -4.80
C ALA A 199 12.56 -8.07 -3.80
N SER A 200 12.21 -9.30 -3.37
CA SER A 200 12.94 -10.05 -2.33
C SER A 200 13.05 -9.25 -1.02
N ALA A 201 11.97 -8.60 -0.59
CA ALA A 201 11.94 -7.73 0.59
C ALA A 201 11.23 -8.39 1.79
N PRO A 202 11.93 -9.23 2.58
CA PRO A 202 11.31 -9.96 3.70
C PRO A 202 10.76 -9.06 4.80
N ASP A 203 11.38 -7.90 5.05
CA ASP A 203 10.95 -6.97 6.09
C ASP A 203 9.60 -6.32 5.74
N LEU A 204 9.44 -5.87 4.49
CA LEU A 204 8.17 -5.35 4.00
C LEU A 204 7.09 -6.42 3.94
N LEU A 205 7.44 -7.64 3.50
CA LEU A 205 6.52 -8.78 3.52
C LEU A 205 6.01 -9.05 4.94
N LEU A 206 6.90 -9.03 5.94
CA LEU A 206 6.52 -9.23 7.34
C LEU A 206 5.59 -8.12 7.84
N ILE A 207 5.86 -6.85 7.50
CA ILE A 207 4.98 -5.73 7.83
C ILE A 207 3.60 -5.94 7.21
N LEU A 208 3.54 -6.23 5.91
CA LEU A 208 2.27 -6.38 5.18
C LEU A 208 1.41 -7.50 5.79
N LEU A 209 2.01 -8.67 6.03
CA LEU A 209 1.31 -9.80 6.65
C LEU A 209 0.87 -9.51 8.09
N ARG A 210 1.63 -8.71 8.86
CA ARG A 210 1.22 -8.27 10.20
C ARG A 210 0.00 -7.37 10.19
N TYR A 211 -0.15 -6.55 9.15
CA TYR A 211 -1.33 -5.70 8.92
C TYR A 211 -2.45 -6.42 8.16
N GLY A 212 -2.35 -7.75 8.00
CA GLY A 212 -3.46 -8.57 7.50
C GLY A 212 -3.59 -8.61 5.98
N ALA A 213 -2.51 -8.37 5.24
CA ALA A 213 -2.43 -8.67 3.81
C ALA A 213 -2.75 -10.15 3.52
N GLU A 214 -3.48 -10.40 2.44
CA GLU A 214 -3.85 -11.75 2.02
C GLU A 214 -2.61 -12.49 1.47
N PRO A 215 -2.18 -13.62 2.09
CA PRO A 215 -1.03 -14.40 1.61
C PRO A 215 -1.18 -14.91 0.17
N ASN A 216 -2.41 -15.14 -0.29
CA ASN A 216 -2.74 -15.50 -1.67
C ASN A 216 -3.61 -14.41 -2.31
N PRO A 217 -3.01 -13.24 -2.64
CA PRO A 217 -3.77 -12.05 -3.00
C PRO A 217 -4.65 -12.29 -4.24
N PRO A 218 -5.86 -11.72 -4.29
CA PRO A 218 -6.79 -11.91 -5.40
C PRO A 218 -6.43 -11.06 -6.63
N ASP A 219 -5.15 -10.75 -6.84
CA ASP A 219 -4.63 -9.85 -7.88
C ASP A 219 -4.52 -10.50 -9.27
N GLY A 220 -5.13 -11.66 -9.47
CA GLY A 220 -5.11 -12.36 -10.75
C GLY A 220 -3.76 -13.00 -11.10
N GLY A 221 -2.75 -12.94 -10.22
CA GLY A 221 -1.45 -13.61 -10.40
C GLY A 221 -1.45 -15.10 -10.04
N SER A 222 -0.37 -15.81 -10.36
CA SER A 222 -0.13 -17.18 -9.89
C SER A 222 -0.02 -17.23 -8.36
N SER A 223 -0.11 -18.42 -7.75
CA SER A 223 0.13 -18.58 -6.30
C SER A 223 1.45 -17.91 -5.90
N ALA A 224 1.40 -17.03 -4.90
CA ALA A 224 2.56 -16.29 -4.41
C ALA A 224 3.67 -17.23 -3.92
N VAL A 225 3.28 -18.36 -3.33
CA VAL A 225 4.21 -19.42 -2.90
C VAL A 225 4.86 -20.06 -4.09
N LEU A 226 4.08 -20.50 -5.09
CA LEU A 226 4.61 -21.19 -6.26
C LEU A 226 5.58 -20.30 -7.04
N ALA A 227 5.25 -19.01 -7.21
CA ALA A 227 6.13 -18.04 -7.84
C ALA A 227 7.49 -17.94 -7.11
N LEU A 228 7.48 -18.01 -5.77
CA LEU A 228 8.72 -17.96 -4.99
C LEU A 228 9.50 -19.28 -5.01
N LEU A 229 8.81 -20.42 -5.03
CA LEU A 229 9.45 -21.73 -5.21
C LEU A 229 10.15 -21.79 -6.58
N ASP A 230 9.50 -21.30 -7.63
CA ASP A 230 10.08 -21.20 -8.97
C ASP A 230 11.37 -20.37 -8.96
N LYS A 231 11.30 -19.15 -8.41
CA LYS A 231 12.47 -18.26 -8.24
C LYS A 231 13.62 -18.91 -7.47
N LEU A 232 13.33 -19.73 -6.46
CA LEU A 232 14.35 -20.47 -5.71
C LEU A 232 14.99 -21.60 -6.52
N THR A 233 14.26 -22.18 -7.47
CA THR A 233 14.78 -23.27 -8.32
C THR A 233 15.61 -22.79 -9.51
N GLU A 234 15.44 -21.53 -9.95
CA GLU A 234 16.13 -20.95 -11.11
C GLU A 234 17.67 -21.02 -10.98
N ASN A 235 18.20 -20.78 -9.78
CA ASN A 235 19.66 -20.75 -9.53
C ASN A 235 20.21 -22.06 -8.94
N GLY A 236 19.53 -23.19 -9.17
CA GLY A 236 19.97 -24.50 -8.69
C GLY A 236 19.96 -24.60 -7.17
N ARG A 237 21.15 -24.73 -6.55
CA ARG A 237 21.32 -24.79 -5.08
C ARG A 237 21.84 -23.48 -4.47
N ASN A 238 21.97 -22.41 -5.25
CA ASN A 238 22.39 -21.11 -4.75
C ASN A 238 21.17 -20.26 -4.37
N TYR A 239 20.60 -20.56 -3.20
CA TYR A 239 19.40 -19.90 -2.72
C TYR A 239 19.73 -18.53 -2.12
N LEU A 240 19.18 -17.47 -2.73
CA LEU A 240 19.27 -16.15 -2.16
C LEU A 240 18.55 -16.11 -0.80
N TYR A 241 19.26 -15.70 0.26
CA TYR A 241 18.75 -15.71 1.63
C TYR A 241 17.43 -14.95 1.79
N GLN A 242 17.28 -13.82 1.09
CA GLN A 242 16.07 -13.00 1.09
C GLN A 242 14.86 -13.78 0.55
N ASN A 243 15.03 -14.54 -0.54
CA ASN A 243 13.95 -15.36 -1.10
C ASN A 243 13.56 -16.50 -0.14
N VAL A 244 14.53 -17.14 0.51
CA VAL A 244 14.28 -18.17 1.54
C VAL A 244 13.53 -17.56 2.73
N SER A 245 13.94 -16.37 3.16
CA SER A 245 13.28 -15.63 4.26
C SER A 245 11.84 -15.29 3.91
N CYS A 246 11.59 -14.77 2.71
CA CYS A 246 10.24 -14.51 2.21
C CYS A 246 9.39 -15.78 2.22
N LEU A 247 9.94 -16.92 1.79
CA LEU A 247 9.22 -18.19 1.76
C LEU A 247 8.85 -18.63 3.17
N GLN A 248 9.81 -18.60 4.10
CA GLN A 248 9.58 -18.98 5.48
C GLN A 248 8.54 -18.08 6.17
N ILE A 249 8.53 -16.78 5.85
CA ILE A 249 7.51 -15.84 6.34
C ILE A 249 6.16 -16.24 5.76
N LEU A 250 6.04 -16.41 4.44
CA LEU A 250 4.77 -16.73 3.79
C LEU A 250 4.19 -18.06 4.27
N LEU A 251 5.02 -19.11 4.36
CA LEU A 251 4.65 -20.44 4.84
C LEU A 251 4.16 -20.48 6.29
N ARG A 252 4.46 -19.46 7.11
CA ARG A 252 3.88 -19.31 8.46
C ARG A 252 2.45 -18.75 8.44
N ASN A 253 2.04 -18.17 7.31
CA ASN A 253 0.76 -17.51 7.11
C ASN A 253 -0.21 -18.34 6.26
N ILE A 254 0.21 -19.52 5.78
CA ILE A 254 -0.65 -20.43 5.01
C ILE A 254 -0.64 -21.84 5.60
N PRO A 255 -1.79 -22.52 5.66
CA PRO A 255 -1.87 -23.87 6.20
C PRO A 255 -1.37 -24.95 5.23
N LEU A 256 -1.45 -24.69 3.93
CA LEU A 256 -1.17 -25.64 2.87
C LEU A 256 -0.51 -24.93 1.69
N VAL A 257 0.54 -25.54 1.13
CA VAL A 257 1.05 -25.18 -0.19
C VAL A 257 0.20 -25.87 -1.24
N GLU A 258 -0.48 -25.08 -2.05
CA GLU A 258 -1.28 -25.58 -3.15
C GLU A 258 -0.39 -26.28 -4.20
N MET A 259 -0.69 -27.55 -4.51
CA MET A 259 -0.03 -28.26 -5.60
C MET A 259 -0.66 -27.84 -6.94
N PRO A 260 0.13 -27.65 -8.01
CA PRO A 260 -0.34 -27.10 -9.27
C PRO A 260 -1.58 -27.83 -9.83
N TYR A 261 -2.49 -27.04 -10.43
CA TYR A 261 -3.89 -27.41 -10.68
C TYR A 261 -4.17 -28.49 -11.75
N LYS A 262 -3.17 -29.11 -12.39
CA LYS A 262 -3.39 -30.22 -13.33
C LYS A 262 -2.26 -31.24 -13.26
N PRO A 263 -2.55 -32.56 -13.32
CA PRO A 263 -3.88 -33.20 -13.42
C PRO A 263 -4.61 -33.31 -12.08
N ILE A 264 -5.91 -33.69 -12.07
CA ILE A 264 -6.73 -33.81 -10.84
C ILE A 264 -6.20 -34.90 -9.88
N ILE A 265 -5.52 -35.90 -10.43
CA ILE A 265 -4.98 -37.06 -9.70
C ILE A 265 -3.91 -36.60 -8.71
N TYR A 266 -4.14 -36.86 -7.42
CA TYR A 266 -3.25 -36.43 -6.34
C TYR A 266 -1.84 -37.04 -6.44
N SER A 267 -1.73 -38.35 -6.73
CA SER A 267 -0.42 -39.02 -6.85
C SER A 267 0.46 -38.37 -7.92
N THR A 268 -0.12 -38.06 -9.09
CA THR A 268 0.59 -37.38 -10.18
C THR A 268 0.97 -35.95 -9.83
N ARG A 269 0.09 -35.17 -9.20
CA ARG A 269 0.44 -33.81 -8.72
C ARG A 269 1.58 -33.84 -7.71
N ARG A 270 1.55 -34.81 -6.80
CA ARG A 270 2.63 -35.04 -5.84
C ARG A 270 3.93 -35.34 -6.57
N GLU A 271 3.95 -36.30 -7.49
CA GLU A 271 5.15 -36.63 -8.27
C GLU A 271 5.72 -35.42 -9.02
N MET A 272 4.87 -34.66 -9.73
CA MET A 272 5.29 -33.42 -10.41
C MET A 272 5.86 -32.36 -9.45
N PHE A 273 5.24 -32.21 -8.27
CA PHE A 273 5.74 -31.29 -7.25
C PHE A 273 7.11 -31.72 -6.73
N PHE A 274 7.30 -33.01 -6.47
CA PHE A 274 8.57 -33.56 -6.02
C PHE A 274 9.65 -33.52 -7.11
N GLU A 275 9.28 -33.70 -8.38
CA GLU A 275 10.20 -33.57 -9.51
C GLU A 275 10.74 -32.13 -9.61
N ARG A 276 9.84 -31.14 -9.51
CA ARG A 276 10.19 -29.72 -9.67
C ARG A 276 10.85 -29.12 -8.42
N TYR A 277 10.30 -29.39 -7.24
CA TYR A 277 10.70 -28.74 -5.98
C TYR A 277 11.33 -29.70 -4.95
N GLY A 278 11.55 -30.96 -5.30
CA GLY A 278 12.11 -31.97 -4.38
C GLY A 278 13.44 -31.57 -3.76
N ARG A 279 14.25 -30.78 -4.47
CA ARG A 279 15.50 -30.22 -3.93
C ARG A 279 15.27 -29.32 -2.73
N LEU A 280 14.24 -28.47 -2.75
CA LEU A 280 13.89 -27.59 -1.63
C LEU A 280 13.44 -28.38 -0.39
N LEU A 281 12.88 -29.58 -0.59
CA LEU A 281 12.54 -30.50 0.49
C LEU A 281 13.78 -31.22 1.05
N ILE A 282 14.70 -31.65 0.19
CA ILE A 282 15.97 -32.29 0.58
C ILE A 282 16.82 -31.31 1.40
N ASP A 283 16.90 -30.06 0.94
CA ASP A 283 17.71 -29.00 1.56
C ASP A 283 16.99 -28.34 2.75
N LYS A 284 15.83 -28.88 3.16
CA LYS A 284 15.02 -28.45 4.32
C LYS A 284 14.55 -26.98 4.26
N ILE A 285 14.47 -26.40 3.06
CA ILE A 285 13.90 -25.07 2.82
C ILE A 285 12.37 -25.12 2.90
N LEU A 286 11.79 -26.20 2.36
CA LEU A 286 10.36 -26.51 2.47
C LEU A 286 10.16 -27.72 3.38
N LYS A 287 9.12 -27.69 4.21
CA LYS A 287 8.77 -28.81 5.09
C LYS A 287 7.74 -29.71 4.43
N LYS A 288 7.91 -31.04 4.55
CA LYS A 288 6.98 -32.02 3.98
C LYS A 288 5.57 -31.84 4.54
N GLU A 289 5.47 -31.55 5.83
CA GLU A 289 4.22 -31.36 6.56
C GLU A 289 3.36 -30.25 5.92
N GLN A 290 3.97 -29.15 5.48
CA GLN A 290 3.28 -28.02 4.86
C GLN A 290 2.80 -28.32 3.43
N VAL A 291 3.51 -29.20 2.71
CA VAL A 291 3.09 -29.69 1.40
C VAL A 291 1.91 -30.67 1.52
N TYR A 292 1.84 -31.41 2.63
CA TYR A 292 0.75 -32.34 2.92
C TYR A 292 -0.43 -31.70 3.68
N GLY A 293 -0.42 -30.38 3.89
CA GLY A 293 -1.51 -29.67 4.55
C GLY A 293 -1.64 -29.97 6.05
N VAL A 294 -0.57 -30.45 6.68
CA VAL A 294 -0.54 -30.68 8.12
C VAL A 294 -0.46 -29.33 8.81
N MET A 295 -1.58 -28.88 9.38
CA MET A 295 -1.66 -27.62 10.09
C MET A 295 -0.85 -27.68 11.39
N SER A 296 -0.13 -26.60 11.70
CA SER A 296 0.47 -26.40 13.01
C SER A 296 -0.50 -25.62 13.91
N LEU A 297 -0.37 -25.76 15.24
CA LEU A 297 -1.15 -24.95 16.20
C LEU A 297 -1.06 -23.45 15.91
N ARG A 298 0.09 -22.97 15.41
CA ARG A 298 0.28 -21.57 15.02
C ARG A 298 -0.65 -21.13 13.87
N HIS A 299 -1.09 -22.05 13.01
CA HIS A 299 -2.06 -21.76 11.95
C HIS A 299 -3.50 -21.70 12.47
N LEU A 300 -3.78 -22.26 13.66
CA LEU A 300 -5.11 -22.30 14.27
C LEU A 300 -5.35 -21.14 15.26
N CYS A 301 -4.28 -20.52 15.78
CA CYS A 301 -4.35 -19.46 16.79
C CYS A 301 -4.24 -18.03 16.21
N ARG A 302 -4.58 -17.84 14.94
CA ARG A 302 -4.58 -16.54 14.24
C ARG A 302 -5.98 -16.22 13.77
#